data_AF-A0A849Z730-F1
#
_entry.id   AF-A0A849Z730-F1
#
_cell.length_a   1.000
_cell.length_b   1.000
_cell.length_c   1.000
_cell.angle_alpha   90.00
_cell.angle_beta   90.00
_cell.angle_gamma   90.00
#
_symmetry.space_group_name_H-M   'P 1'
#
loop_
_entity.id
_entity.type
_entity.pdbx_description
1 polymer ?
#
loop_
_entity_poly.entity_id
_entity_poly.type
_entity_poly.pdbx_seq_one_letter_code
_entity_poly.pdbx_strand_id
1 'polypeptide(L)'
;MRRRRYLTTPLERAPIRRRNDDGLWHRGPIEFPADHADPDGSQFLLADLDGRPETYQRYARDYFEKEIELDDIRHIYEQRPLTPELLDRLNSEEPNVELESDLAEIGYPS
;
A
#
# COMPACT_ATOMS: atom_id res chain seq x y z
N MET A 1 7.21 1.68 46.78
CA MET A 1 7.96 2.03 45.55
C MET A 1 8.48 0.73 44.91
N ARG A 2 7.77 0.16 43.93
CA ARG A 2 8.24 -1.04 43.20
C ARG A 2 8.62 -0.62 41.79
N ARG A 3 9.92 -0.54 41.49
CA ARG A 3 10.41 -0.43 40.11
C ARG A 3 10.17 -1.76 39.42
N ARG A 4 9.25 -1.81 38.45
CA ARG A 4 9.15 -2.95 37.53
C ARG A 4 10.41 -2.94 36.66
N ARG A 5 11.25 -3.94 36.83
CA ARG A 5 12.26 -4.31 35.81
C ARG A 5 11.47 -4.87 34.63
N TYR A 6 11.48 -4.16 33.52
CA TYR A 6 11.06 -4.74 32.25
C TYR A 6 12.15 -5.73 31.85
N LEU A 7 11.79 -7.00 31.79
CA LEU A 7 12.60 -8.03 31.15
C LEU A 7 12.64 -7.67 29.65
N THR A 8 13.84 -7.52 29.11
CA THR A 8 14.10 -7.28 27.68
C THR A 8 13.85 -8.58 26.93
N THR A 9 12.57 -8.92 26.75
CA THR A 9 12.19 -9.90 25.72
C THR A 9 12.33 -9.18 24.38
N PRO A 10 13.00 -9.75 23.36
CA PRO A 10 12.99 -9.19 22.02
C PRO A 10 11.53 -9.07 21.57
N LEU A 11 11.07 -7.85 21.34
CA LEU A 11 9.73 -7.64 20.82
C LEU A 11 9.80 -7.85 19.31
N GLU A 12 9.17 -8.92 18.80
CA GLU A 12 8.98 -9.17 17.37
C GLU A 12 8.20 -8.03 16.67
N ARG A 13 7.60 -7.12 17.43
CA ARG A 13 6.87 -5.94 16.94
C ARG A 13 7.26 -4.72 17.74
N ALA A 14 7.88 -3.71 17.14
CA ALA A 14 8.04 -2.42 17.82
C ALA A 14 6.76 -1.60 17.72
N PRO A 15 6.28 -1.04 18.83
CA PRO A 15 5.18 -0.09 18.79
C PRO A 15 5.62 1.17 18.06
N ILE A 16 4.81 1.61 17.10
CA ILE A 16 4.87 2.95 16.53
C ILE A 16 4.06 3.87 17.46
N ARG A 17 4.65 5.00 17.86
CA ARG A 17 4.04 5.98 18.77
C ARG A 17 4.33 7.40 18.31
N ARG A 18 3.39 8.30 18.53
CA ARG A 18 3.59 9.75 18.41
C ARG A 18 2.88 10.40 19.59
N ARG A 19 3.59 11.22 20.38
CA ARG A 19 2.95 12.00 21.45
C ARG A 19 2.29 13.25 20.87
N ASN A 20 1.39 13.85 21.63
CA ASN A 20 0.66 15.05 21.20
C ASN A 20 1.59 16.24 20.91
N ASP A 21 2.74 16.29 21.59
CA ASP A 21 3.81 17.27 21.45
C ASP A 21 4.91 16.86 20.46
N ASP A 22 4.84 15.66 19.88
CA ASP A 22 5.81 15.18 18.91
C ASP A 22 5.38 15.58 17.47
N GLY A 23 6.28 16.26 16.75
CA GLY A 23 6.12 16.58 15.33
C GLY A 23 6.34 15.37 14.40
N LEU A 24 6.88 14.27 14.92
CA LEU A 24 7.27 13.09 14.16
C LEU A 24 6.79 11.81 14.84
N TRP A 25 6.63 10.74 14.06
CA TRP A 25 6.39 9.41 14.57
C TRP A 25 7.70 8.79 15.08
N HIS A 26 7.62 8.09 16.22
CA HIS A 26 8.71 7.32 16.80
C HIS A 26 8.37 5.83 16.75
N ARG A 27 9.37 4.98 16.61
CA ARG A 27 9.24 3.52 16.72
C ARG A 27 10.03 3.03 17.93
N GLY A 28 9.55 1.99 18.60
CA GLY A 28 10.31 1.27 19.62
C GLY A 28 11.55 0.55 19.05
N PRO A 29 12.42 -0.03 19.89
CA PRO A 29 13.53 -0.83 19.40
C PRO A 29 13.02 -2.07 18.64
N ILE A 30 13.59 -2.34 17.46
CA ILE A 30 13.41 -3.58 16.67
C ILE A 30 14.79 -4.18 16.46
N GLU A 31 14.92 -5.48 16.72
CA GLU A 31 16.05 -6.28 16.30
C GLU A 31 15.66 -6.99 15.00
N PHE A 32 16.37 -6.67 13.92
CA PHE A 32 16.17 -7.34 12.64
C PHE A 32 17.12 -8.54 12.53
N PRO A 33 16.70 -9.65 11.92
CA PRO A 33 17.58 -10.80 11.69
C PRO A 33 18.76 -10.40 10.79
N ALA A 34 19.98 -10.60 11.29
CA ALA A 34 21.21 -10.21 10.56
C ALA A 34 21.47 -11.05 9.31
N ASP A 35 20.99 -12.29 9.29
CA ASP A 35 21.21 -13.27 8.22
C ASP A 35 19.97 -13.47 7.33
N HIS A 36 19.22 -12.39 7.08
CA HIS A 36 18.07 -12.41 6.17
C HIS A 36 18.25 -11.39 5.05
N ALA A 37 17.91 -11.75 3.81
CA ALA A 37 18.03 -10.84 2.66
C ALA A 37 17.02 -9.68 2.70
N ASP A 38 15.89 -9.90 3.38
CA ASP A 38 14.84 -8.91 3.60
C ASP A 38 14.51 -8.87 5.11
N PRO A 39 15.34 -8.21 5.94
CA PRO A 39 15.24 -8.32 7.41
C PRO A 39 13.95 -7.71 7.98
N ASP A 40 13.38 -6.72 7.30
CA ASP A 40 12.12 -6.07 7.70
C ASP A 40 10.90 -6.57 6.92
N GLY A 41 11.10 -7.44 5.93
CA GLY A 41 10.03 -8.02 5.11
C GLY A 41 9.47 -7.06 4.07
N SER A 42 9.99 -5.83 3.98
CA SER A 42 9.44 -4.78 3.13
C SER A 42 9.69 -5.07 1.65
N GLN A 43 10.80 -5.72 1.31
CA GLN A 43 11.10 -6.06 -0.08
C GLN A 43 10.07 -7.02 -0.66
N PHE A 44 9.66 -8.03 0.11
CA PHE A 44 8.58 -8.93 -0.29
C PHE A 44 7.22 -8.22 -0.34
N LEU A 45 6.88 -7.46 0.71
CA LEU A 45 5.56 -6.82 0.82
C LEU A 45 5.32 -5.73 -0.22
N LEU A 46 6.37 -5.05 -0.67
CA LEU A 46 6.30 -3.95 -1.63
C LEU A 46 6.78 -4.36 -3.02
N ALA A 47 7.02 -5.66 -3.26
CA ALA A 47 7.56 -6.16 -4.51
C ALA A 47 6.72 -5.78 -5.74
N ASP A 48 5.39 -5.70 -5.57
CA ASP A 48 4.49 -5.37 -6.66
C ASP A 48 4.38 -3.85 -6.94
N LEU A 49 4.94 -3.01 -6.06
CA LEU A 49 4.99 -1.55 -6.23
C LEU A 49 6.23 -1.12 -7.03
N ASP A 50 6.52 -1.81 -8.13
CA ASP A 50 7.71 -1.62 -8.97
C ASP A 50 7.53 -0.60 -10.11
N GLY A 51 6.34 0.00 -10.22
CA GLY A 51 6.00 0.93 -11.30
C GLY A 51 5.69 0.28 -12.64
N ARG A 52 5.57 -1.06 -12.71
CA ARG A 52 5.32 -1.79 -13.96
C ARG A 52 3.89 -2.30 -14.05
N PRO A 53 3.14 -1.93 -15.11
CA PRO A 53 1.78 -2.42 -15.34
C PRO A 53 1.66 -3.95 -15.37
N GLU A 54 2.65 -4.66 -15.91
CA GLU A 54 2.63 -6.13 -16.00
C GLU A 54 2.72 -6.81 -14.63
N THR A 55 3.41 -6.18 -13.68
CA THR A 55 3.51 -6.65 -12.30
C THR A 55 2.16 -6.51 -11.60
N TYR A 56 1.53 -5.34 -11.73
CA TYR A 56 0.17 -5.13 -11.19
C TYR A 56 -0.86 -6.05 -11.85
N GLN A 57 -0.77 -6.31 -13.16
CA GLN A 57 -1.70 -7.22 -13.84
C GLN A 57 -1.66 -8.62 -13.23
N ARG A 58 -0.46 -9.17 -13.00
CA ARG A 58 -0.29 -10.46 -12.33
C ARG A 58 -0.85 -10.41 -10.91
N TYR A 59 -0.54 -9.36 -10.15
CA TYR A 59 -1.07 -9.17 -8.80
C TYR A 59 -2.61 -9.13 -8.79
N ALA A 60 -3.23 -8.39 -9.70
CA ALA A 60 -4.69 -8.28 -9.81
C ALA A 60 -5.35 -9.63 -10.13
N ARG A 61 -4.73 -10.43 -11.01
CA ARG A 61 -5.16 -11.80 -11.29
C ARG A 61 -5.03 -12.68 -10.05
N ASP A 62 -3.89 -12.67 -9.39
CA ASP A 62 -3.59 -13.62 -8.32
C ASP A 62 -4.31 -13.26 -7.01
N TYR A 63 -4.48 -11.97 -6.72
CA TYR A 63 -5.02 -11.47 -5.45
C TYR A 63 -6.52 -11.14 -5.52
N PHE A 64 -6.96 -10.45 -6.58
CA PHE A 64 -8.37 -10.07 -6.75
C PHE A 64 -9.14 -11.05 -7.63
N GLU A 65 -8.46 -12.07 -8.20
CA GLU A 65 -9.06 -13.02 -9.14
C GLU A 65 -9.69 -12.32 -10.36
N LYS A 66 -9.13 -11.17 -10.75
CA LYS A 66 -9.62 -10.33 -11.86
C LYS A 66 -8.62 -10.31 -13.02
N GLU A 67 -9.10 -10.67 -14.21
CA GLU A 67 -8.37 -10.45 -15.46
C GLU A 67 -8.66 -9.03 -15.95
N ILE A 68 -7.64 -8.16 -15.86
CA ILE A 68 -7.70 -6.78 -16.36
C ILE A 68 -6.80 -6.67 -17.58
N GLU A 69 -7.31 -6.04 -18.63
CA GLU A 69 -6.53 -5.78 -19.85
C GLU A 69 -5.33 -4.88 -19.55
N LEU A 70 -4.17 -5.25 -20.11
CA LEU A 70 -2.90 -4.56 -19.79
C LEU A 70 -2.93 -3.08 -20.21
N ASP A 71 -3.63 -2.76 -21.30
CA ASP A 71 -3.74 -1.39 -21.81
C ASP A 71 -4.61 -0.50 -20.90
N ASP A 72 -5.57 -1.08 -20.19
CA ASP A 72 -6.38 -0.38 -19.19
C ASP A 72 -5.54 -0.05 -17.94
N ILE A 73 -4.67 -0.98 -17.52
CA ILE A 73 -3.71 -0.73 -16.43
C ILE A 73 -2.71 0.36 -16.84
N ARG A 74 -2.17 0.27 -18.07
CA ARG A 74 -1.26 1.30 -18.62
C ARG A 74 -1.90 2.67 -18.66
N HIS A 75 -3.18 2.76 -19.02
CA HIS A 75 -3.93 4.01 -19.01
C HIS A 75 -3.90 4.69 -17.64
N ILE A 76 -4.04 3.90 -16.56
CA ILE A 76 -3.97 4.41 -15.19
C ILE A 76 -2.53 4.82 -14.82
N TYR A 77 -1.54 3.99 -15.14
CA TYR A 77 -0.13 4.28 -14.86
C TYR A 77 0.38 5.53 -15.57
N GLU A 78 -0.16 5.84 -16.75
CA GLU A 78 0.16 7.03 -17.52
C GLU A 78 -0.60 8.29 -17.06
N GLN A 79 -1.37 8.20 -15.97
CA GLN A 79 -2.19 9.30 -15.45
C GLN A 79 -3.08 9.88 -16.56
N ARG A 80 -3.78 9.02 -17.29
CA ARG A 80 -4.80 9.47 -18.24
C ARG A 80 -6.17 9.56 -17.54
N PRO A 81 -7.04 10.51 -17.92
CA PRO A 81 -8.37 10.65 -17.33
C PRO A 81 -9.19 9.36 -17.41
N LEU A 82 -9.93 9.03 -16.35
CA LEU A 82 -10.74 7.80 -16.31
C LEU A 82 -12.00 7.99 -17.15
N THR A 83 -12.12 7.25 -18.26
CA THR A 83 -13.32 7.34 -19.11
C THR A 83 -14.42 6.43 -18.56
N PRO A 84 -15.71 6.74 -18.82
CA PRO A 84 -16.82 5.88 -18.43
C PRO A 84 -16.67 4.43 -18.91
N GLU A 85 -16.13 4.23 -20.12
CA GLU A 85 -15.91 2.90 -20.70
C GLU A 85 -14.81 2.13 -19.95
N LEU A 86 -13.77 2.82 -19.49
CA LEU A 86 -12.71 2.21 -18.68
C LEU A 86 -13.25 1.80 -17.31
N LEU A 87 -14.04 2.68 -16.67
CA LEU A 87 -14.67 2.39 -15.39
C LEU A 87 -15.62 1.19 -15.47
N ASP A 88 -16.41 1.11 -16.54
CA ASP A 88 -17.32 -0.02 -16.79
C ASP A 88 -16.57 -1.35 -16.92
N ARG A 89 -15.42 -1.36 -17.59
CA ARG A 89 -14.56 -2.55 -17.71
C ARG A 89 -13.89 -2.96 -16.39
N LEU A 90 -13.49 -1.99 -15.57
CA LEU A 90 -12.80 -2.24 -14.30
C LEU A 90 -13.75 -2.66 -13.17
N ASN A 91 -14.94 -2.06 -13.12
CA ASN A 91 -15.89 -2.27 -12.05
C ASN A 91 -17.34 -1.99 -12.49
N SER A 92 -17.97 -2.97 -13.15
CA SER A 92 -19.34 -2.84 -13.66
C SER A 92 -20.44 -2.87 -12.59
N GLU A 93 -20.12 -3.18 -11.33
CA GLU A 93 -21.13 -3.49 -10.29
C GLU A 93 -21.51 -2.31 -9.38
N GLU A 94 -20.76 -1.21 -9.37
CA GLU A 94 -20.92 -0.13 -8.37
C GLU A 94 -21.02 1.26 -9.04
N PRO A 95 -22.14 1.99 -8.86
CA PRO A 95 -22.22 3.39 -9.29
C PRO A 95 -21.30 4.26 -8.43
N ASN A 96 -20.36 4.94 -9.07
CA ASN A 96 -19.28 5.65 -8.40
C ASN A 96 -19.69 7.11 -8.08
N VAL A 97 -20.57 7.28 -7.10
CA VAL A 97 -21.23 8.56 -6.77
C VAL A 97 -20.24 9.65 -6.33
N GLU A 98 -19.07 9.27 -5.80
CA GLU A 98 -18.07 10.20 -5.24
C GLU A 98 -16.77 10.28 -6.07
N LEU A 99 -16.73 9.69 -7.27
CA LEU A 99 -15.49 9.53 -8.04
C LEU A 99 -14.75 10.86 -8.30
N GLU A 100 -15.47 11.92 -8.67
CA GLU A 100 -14.89 13.24 -8.92
C GLU A 100 -14.19 13.82 -7.68
N SER A 101 -14.79 13.63 -6.50
CA SER A 101 -14.19 14.06 -5.23
C SER A 101 -12.93 13.27 -4.92
N ASP A 102 -12.97 11.95 -5.10
CA ASP A 102 -11.85 11.07 -4.84
C ASP A 102 -10.66 11.36 -5.77
N LEU A 103 -10.92 11.56 -7.07
CA LEU A 103 -9.88 11.92 -8.04
C LEU A 103 -9.23 13.25 -7.69
N ALA A 104 -10.03 14.25 -7.29
CA ALA A 104 -9.51 15.54 -6.85
C ALA A 104 -8.67 15.44 -5.56
N GLU A 105 -9.07 14.60 -4.60
CA GLU A 105 -8.33 14.39 -3.34
C GLU A 105 -6.92 13.84 -3.58
N ILE A 106 -6.79 12.85 -4.48
CA ILE A 106 -5.48 12.25 -4.79
C ILE A 106 -4.72 12.99 -5.91
N GLY A 107 -5.31 14.04 -6.48
CA GLY A 107 -4.73 14.80 -7.58
C GLY A 107 -4.64 14.02 -8.91
N TYR A 108 -5.53 13.05 -9.11
CA TYR A 108 -5.62 12.29 -10.35
C TYR A 108 -6.33 13.12 -11.43
N PRO A 109 -5.94 13.02 -12.71
CA PRO A 109 -6.55 13.82 -13.77
C PRO A 109 -8.02 13.45 -14.02
N SER A 110 -8.86 14.48 -13.99
CA SER A 110 -10.28 14.49 -14.37
C SER A 110 -10.46 14.86 -15.84
#